data_AF-A0A855M1A5-F1
#
_entry.id   AF-A0A855M1A5-F1
#
_cell.length_a   1.000
_cell.length_b   1.000
_cell.length_c   1.000
_cell.angle_alpha   90.00
_cell.angle_beta   90.00
_cell.angle_gamma   90.00
#
_symmetry.space_group_name_H-M   'P 1'
#
loop_
_entity.id
_entity.type
_entity.pdbx_description
1 polymer ?
#
loop_
_entity_poly.entity_id
_entity_poly.type
_entity_poly.pdbx_seq_one_letter_code
_entity_poly.pdbx_strand_id
1 'polypeptide(L)'
;MKKNIALGVIALIAVLVVVFGRDLLDLYRLQTYITTSTEAYQAERGNWPHLTDACTGCHGSHGNSLNPTYPSLAGQPAAYLSAQLRNFASGQRLAPNMGPLAMTLSPDEVDLLAKFYARQSVVAHAAVSPDEGLKDQGKQLVQTRGCTACHGAQLMGHDTFPRLAAQGQDYLLAQLNAFASSERIEPSGAMQAMAAALSAQERQAIAAYLAALVPQSR
;
A
#
# COMPACT_ATOMS: atom_id res chain seq x y z
N MET A 1 47.68 -0.19 53.02
CA MET A 1 47.63 -0.99 51.77
C MET A 1 46.27 -0.92 51.08
N LYS A 2 45.17 -1.36 51.72
CA LYS A 2 43.82 -1.36 51.10
C LYS A 2 43.34 -0.01 50.55
N LYS A 3 43.62 1.10 51.24
CA LYS A 3 43.23 2.47 50.84
C LYS A 3 43.98 2.97 49.58
N ASN A 4 45.25 2.61 49.43
CA ASN A 4 46.06 3.00 48.27
C ASN A 4 45.69 2.19 47.03
N ILE A 5 45.32 0.91 47.22
CA ILE A 5 44.78 0.06 46.15
C ILE A 5 43.43 0.63 45.67
N ALA A 6 42.54 1.01 46.59
CA ALA A 6 41.26 1.62 46.24
C ALA A 6 41.43 2.92 45.43
N LEU A 7 42.35 3.80 45.83
CA LEU A 7 42.66 5.03 45.09
C LEU A 7 43.24 4.76 43.70
N GLY A 8 44.13 3.76 43.57
CA GLY A 8 44.69 3.36 42.28
C GLY A 8 43.63 2.82 41.32
N VAL A 9 42.68 2.04 41.83
CA VAL A 9 41.54 1.53 41.02
C VAL A 9 40.63 2.66 40.56
N ILE A 10 40.31 3.62 41.42
CA ILE A 10 39.48 4.78 41.05
C ILE A 10 40.15 5.62 39.96
N ALA A 11 41.46 5.88 40.09
CA ALA A 11 42.21 6.63 39.08
C ALA A 11 42.23 5.90 37.73
N LEU A 12 42.40 4.58 37.73
CA LEU A 12 42.35 3.77 36.52
C LEU A 12 40.97 3.82 35.85
N ILE A 13 39.89 3.69 36.62
CA ILE A 13 38.52 3.79 36.08
C ILE A 13 38.27 5.18 35.51
N ALA A 14 38.71 6.25 36.17
CA ALA A 14 38.58 7.61 35.68
C ALA A 14 39.31 7.80 34.34
N VAL A 15 40.53 7.28 34.22
CA VAL A 15 41.28 7.30 32.95
C VAL A 15 40.55 6.50 31.86
N LEU A 16 40.04 5.30 32.19
CA LEU A 16 39.28 4.49 31.24
C LEU A 16 37.98 5.18 30.77
N VAL A 17 37.26 5.84 31.68
CA VAL A 17 36.04 6.60 31.33
C VAL A 17 36.36 7.82 30.47
N VAL A 18 37.46 8.54 30.75
CA VAL A 18 37.86 9.70 29.94
C VAL A 18 38.35 9.28 28.56
N VAL A 19 39.13 8.19 28.46
CA VAL A 19 39.72 7.74 27.20
C VAL A 19 38.72 6.97 26.34
N PHE A 20 37.93 6.07 26.93
CA PHE A 20 37.04 5.15 26.20
C PHE A 20 35.55 5.36 26.46
N GLY A 21 35.17 6.18 27.45
CA GLY A 21 33.77 6.33 27.83
C GLY A 21 32.90 6.95 26.73
N ARG A 22 33.45 7.84 25.91
CA ARG A 22 32.75 8.40 24.75
C ARG A 22 32.46 7.32 23.70
N ASP A 23 33.48 6.55 23.31
CA ASP A 23 33.32 5.50 22.31
C ASP A 23 32.36 4.40 22.78
N LEU A 24 32.42 4.03 24.06
CA LEU A 24 31.47 3.09 24.66
C LEU A 24 30.03 3.62 24.65
N LEU A 25 29.84 4.91 24.94
CA LEU A 25 28.52 5.54 24.88
C LEU A 25 27.99 5.61 23.44
N ASP A 26 28.85 5.94 22.48
CA ASP A 26 28.49 6.02 21.07
C ASP A 26 28.16 4.62 20.50
N LEU A 27 28.92 3.58 20.88
CA LEU A 27 28.60 2.18 20.56
C LEU A 27 27.27 1.74 21.19
N TYR A 28 27.01 2.09 22.46
CA TYR A 28 25.74 1.80 23.11
C TYR A 28 24.56 2.46 22.41
N ARG A 29 24.72 3.73 22.00
CA ARG A 29 23.70 4.47 21.24
C ARG A 29 23.46 3.84 19.87
N LEU A 30 24.52 3.48 19.15
CA LEU A 30 24.42 2.81 17.85
C LEU A 30 23.72 1.45 18.00
N GLN A 31 24.12 0.66 18.98
CA GLN A 31 23.49 -0.64 19.26
C GLN A 31 22.00 -0.46 19.55
N THR A 32 21.64 0.51 20.40
CA THR A 32 20.23 0.82 20.71
C THR A 32 19.45 1.23 19.47
N TYR A 33 20.04 2.08 18.61
CA TYR A 33 19.43 2.47 17.35
C TYR A 33 19.25 1.28 16.39
N ILE A 34 20.24 0.40 16.28
CA ILE A 34 20.15 -0.81 15.44
C ILE A 34 19.05 -1.73 15.97
N THR A 35 19.00 -2.01 17.28
CA THR A 35 18.00 -2.89 17.86
C THR A 35 16.60 -2.33 17.68
N THR A 36 16.36 -1.08 18.05
CA THR A 36 15.04 -0.44 17.92
C THR A 36 14.59 -0.30 16.48
N SER A 37 15.50 0.03 15.54
CA SER A 37 15.16 0.10 14.12
C SER A 37 14.88 -1.28 13.52
N THR A 38 15.61 -2.33 13.95
CA THR A 38 15.35 -3.71 13.52
C THR A 38 14.02 -4.23 14.05
N GLU A 39 13.71 -3.99 15.32
CA GLU A 39 12.42 -4.36 15.93
C GLU A 39 11.25 -3.67 15.23
N ALA A 40 11.37 -2.36 14.98
CA ALA A 40 10.38 -1.62 14.20
C ALA A 40 10.24 -2.22 12.79
N TYR A 41 11.35 -2.42 12.08
CA TYR A 41 11.36 -2.97 10.74
C TYR A 41 10.73 -4.38 10.65
N GLN A 42 10.98 -5.26 11.62
CA GLN A 42 10.36 -6.58 11.71
C GLN A 42 8.87 -6.51 12.08
N ALA A 43 8.49 -5.65 13.02
CA ALA A 43 7.08 -5.41 13.35
C ALA A 43 6.30 -4.89 12.14
N GLU A 44 6.98 -4.19 11.25
CA GLU A 44 6.40 -3.60 10.05
C GLU A 44 6.27 -4.57 8.87
N ARG A 45 7.27 -5.42 8.61
CA ARG A 45 7.35 -6.25 7.40
C ARG A 45 7.27 -7.75 7.66
N GLY A 46 7.15 -8.15 8.93
CA GLY A 46 7.24 -9.53 9.37
C GLY A 46 8.69 -10.04 9.37
N ASN A 47 8.83 -11.35 9.61
CA ASN A 47 10.13 -12.02 9.64
C ASN A 47 10.83 -11.98 8.27
N TRP A 48 12.16 -12.04 8.30
CA TRP A 48 12.95 -12.24 7.08
C TRP A 48 12.85 -13.70 6.60
N PRO A 49 12.72 -13.97 5.29
CA PRO A 49 12.52 -13.01 4.20
C PRO A 49 11.13 -12.37 4.22
N HIS A 50 11.03 -11.07 3.94
CA HIS A 50 9.75 -10.36 4.09
C HIS A 50 8.77 -10.75 3.00
N LEU A 51 7.53 -11.01 3.41
CA LEU A 51 6.44 -11.30 2.50
C LEU A 51 6.16 -10.14 1.51
N THR A 52 6.42 -8.90 1.94
CA THR A 52 6.25 -7.69 1.11
C THR A 52 7.22 -7.63 -0.07
N ASP A 53 8.36 -8.32 0.01
CA ASP A 53 9.38 -8.28 -1.05
C ASP A 53 8.87 -8.99 -2.31
N ALA A 54 8.09 -10.06 -2.14
CA ALA A 54 7.44 -10.77 -3.25
C ALA A 54 6.42 -9.90 -4.00
N CYS A 55 5.76 -8.97 -3.30
CA CYS A 55 4.75 -8.09 -3.88
C CYS A 55 5.37 -6.92 -4.67
N THR A 56 6.55 -6.46 -4.24
CA THR A 56 7.21 -5.24 -4.74
C THR A 56 7.53 -5.33 -6.23
N GLY A 57 7.82 -6.54 -6.75
CA GLY A 57 8.13 -6.75 -8.17
C GLY A 57 7.02 -6.32 -9.13
N CYS A 58 5.75 -6.43 -8.73
CA CYS A 58 4.61 -6.04 -9.56
C CYS A 58 3.92 -4.77 -9.06
N HIS A 59 3.79 -4.62 -7.74
CA HIS A 59 3.04 -3.52 -7.12
C HIS A 59 3.92 -2.31 -6.77
N GLY A 60 5.22 -2.38 -7.05
CA GLY A 60 6.18 -1.31 -6.85
C GLY A 60 6.57 -1.09 -5.38
N SER A 61 7.51 -0.18 -5.19
CA SER A 61 8.06 0.14 -3.87
C SER A 61 6.97 0.68 -2.94
N HIS A 62 6.85 0.11 -1.75
CA HIS A 62 5.77 0.42 -0.79
C HIS A 62 4.35 0.26 -1.37
N GLY A 63 4.18 -0.52 -2.44
CA GLY A 63 2.90 -0.68 -3.12
C GLY A 63 2.51 0.50 -4.03
N ASN A 64 3.45 1.37 -4.39
CA ASN A 64 3.28 2.39 -5.42
C ASN A 64 3.81 1.85 -6.75
N SER A 65 2.90 1.31 -7.56
CA SER A 65 3.21 0.76 -8.88
C SER A 65 3.62 1.87 -9.85
N LEU A 66 4.61 1.61 -10.69
CA LEU A 66 4.93 2.48 -11.84
C LEU A 66 4.30 1.96 -13.14
N ASN A 67 3.72 0.76 -13.12
CA ASN A 67 3.07 0.14 -14.26
C ASN A 67 1.55 0.40 -14.17
N PRO A 68 0.92 1.00 -15.19
CA PRO A 68 -0.52 1.33 -15.16
C PRO A 68 -1.45 0.11 -15.12
N THR A 69 -0.95 -1.09 -15.46
CA THR A 69 -1.70 -2.36 -15.42
C THR A 69 -1.72 -2.99 -14.03
N TYR A 70 -0.63 -2.83 -13.26
CA TYR A 70 -0.57 -3.36 -11.90
C TYR A 70 -1.12 -2.32 -10.92
N PRO A 71 -2.09 -2.69 -10.07
CA PRO A 71 -2.67 -1.73 -9.15
C PRO A 71 -1.66 -1.32 -8.08
N SER A 72 -1.61 -0.03 -7.78
CA SER A 72 -1.02 0.47 -6.55
C SER A 72 -1.85 0.04 -5.34
N LEU A 73 -1.17 -0.53 -4.35
CA LEU A 73 -1.74 -1.00 -3.09
C LEU A 73 -1.62 0.05 -1.98
N ALA A 74 -0.67 0.99 -2.10
CA ALA A 74 -0.44 2.01 -1.10
C ALA A 74 -1.73 2.81 -0.77
N GLY A 75 -2.00 2.99 0.52
CA GLY A 75 -3.15 3.74 1.04
C GLY A 75 -4.53 3.14 0.73
N GLN A 76 -4.58 1.92 0.20
CA GLN A 76 -5.84 1.20 -0.01
C GLN A 76 -6.41 0.74 1.35
N PRO A 77 -7.72 0.78 1.61
CA PRO A 77 -8.26 0.33 2.89
C PRO A 77 -7.90 -1.13 3.19
N ALA A 78 -7.47 -1.39 4.43
CA ALA A 78 -7.03 -2.72 4.85
C ALA A 78 -8.14 -3.78 4.68
N ALA A 79 -9.39 -3.42 5.02
CA ALA A 79 -10.52 -4.32 4.84
C ALA A 79 -10.75 -4.69 3.36
N TYR A 80 -10.63 -3.72 2.44
CA TYR A 80 -10.66 -4.02 1.00
C TYR A 80 -9.50 -4.93 0.58
N LEU A 81 -8.26 -4.65 0.98
CA LEU A 81 -7.09 -5.47 0.63
C LEU A 81 -7.25 -6.92 1.11
N SER A 82 -7.64 -7.09 2.38
CA SER A 82 -7.89 -8.41 2.97
C SER A 82 -8.99 -9.16 2.20
N ALA A 83 -10.09 -8.49 1.87
CA ALA A 83 -11.17 -9.07 1.08
C ALA A 83 -10.69 -9.48 -0.32
N GLN A 84 -9.90 -8.65 -1.02
CA GLN A 84 -9.43 -9.00 -2.35
C GLN A 84 -8.46 -10.19 -2.33
N LEU A 85 -7.52 -10.25 -1.37
CA LEU A 85 -6.62 -11.39 -1.23
C LEU A 85 -7.41 -12.69 -0.99
N ARG A 86 -8.43 -12.67 -0.13
CA ARG A 86 -9.31 -13.83 0.10
C ARG A 86 -10.14 -14.20 -1.13
N ASN A 87 -10.62 -13.21 -1.88
CA ASN A 87 -11.37 -13.46 -3.12
C ASN A 87 -10.48 -14.06 -4.22
N PHE A 88 -9.20 -13.67 -4.29
CA PHE A 88 -8.24 -14.31 -5.19
C PHE A 88 -7.94 -15.75 -4.75
N ALA A 89 -7.67 -15.97 -3.47
CA ALA A 89 -7.35 -17.28 -2.93
C ALA A 89 -8.50 -18.30 -3.09
N SER A 90 -9.74 -17.83 -3.00
CA SER A 90 -10.94 -18.66 -3.19
C SER A 90 -11.41 -18.78 -4.65
N GLY A 91 -10.79 -18.05 -5.57
CA GLY A 91 -11.23 -18.00 -6.98
C GLY A 91 -12.49 -17.17 -7.24
N GLN A 92 -13.08 -16.53 -6.22
CA GLN A 92 -14.21 -15.60 -6.39
C GLN A 92 -13.85 -14.38 -7.27
N ARG A 93 -12.57 -13.99 -7.25
CA ARG A 93 -12.02 -13.01 -8.20
C ARG A 93 -10.92 -13.70 -8.99
N LEU A 94 -11.10 -13.79 -10.30
CA LEU A 94 -10.08 -14.36 -11.18
C LEU A 94 -8.95 -13.35 -11.41
N ALA A 95 -7.72 -13.79 -11.17
CA ALA A 95 -6.51 -13.07 -11.56
C ALA A 95 -5.37 -14.09 -11.72
N PRO A 96 -4.95 -14.42 -12.96
CA PRO A 96 -3.96 -15.47 -13.20
C PRO A 96 -2.65 -15.29 -12.42
N ASN A 97 -2.23 -14.05 -12.22
CA ASN A 97 -0.99 -13.73 -11.49
C ASN A 97 -1.20 -13.73 -9.97
N MET A 98 -2.32 -13.20 -9.47
CA MET A 98 -2.56 -13.04 -8.03
C MET A 98 -3.21 -14.24 -7.36
N GLY A 99 -3.95 -15.07 -8.10
CA GLY A 99 -4.63 -16.27 -7.55
C GLY A 99 -3.65 -17.23 -6.88
N PRO A 100 -2.64 -17.76 -7.60
CA PRO A 100 -1.65 -18.67 -7.02
C PRO A 100 -0.90 -18.08 -5.83
N LEU A 101 -0.54 -16.79 -5.90
CA LEU A 101 0.14 -16.08 -4.80
C LEU A 101 -0.77 -15.94 -3.58
N ALA A 102 -2.04 -15.62 -3.77
CA ALA A 102 -2.98 -15.47 -2.67
C ALA A 102 -3.30 -16.81 -1.99
N MET A 103 -3.30 -17.92 -2.74
CA MET A 103 -3.52 -19.27 -2.20
C MET A 103 -2.41 -19.74 -1.25
N THR A 104 -1.20 -19.17 -1.34
CA THR A 104 -0.10 -19.52 -0.43
C THR A 104 -0.11 -18.74 0.88
N LEU A 105 -0.98 -17.73 1.01
CA LEU A 105 -1.01 -16.85 2.19
C LEU A 105 -1.88 -17.44 3.31
N SER A 106 -1.35 -17.42 4.52
CA SER A 106 -2.13 -17.65 5.74
C SER A 106 -3.03 -16.45 6.07
N PRO A 107 -4.06 -16.64 6.93
CA PRO A 107 -4.92 -15.53 7.37
C PRO A 107 -4.15 -14.38 8.03
N ASP A 108 -3.11 -14.68 8.81
CA ASP A 108 -2.28 -13.69 9.50
C ASP A 108 -1.41 -12.90 8.51
N GLU A 109 -0.89 -13.57 7.49
CA GLU A 109 -0.13 -12.92 6.40
C GLU A 109 -1.01 -12.00 5.56
N VAL A 110 -2.25 -12.40 5.27
CA VAL A 110 -3.24 -11.54 4.60
C VAL A 110 -3.51 -10.28 5.42
N ASP A 111 -3.69 -10.41 6.74
CA ASP A 111 -3.91 -9.27 7.63
C ASP A 111 -2.67 -8.36 7.72
N LEU A 112 -1.47 -8.95 7.84
CA LEU A 112 -0.21 -8.23 7.85
C LEU A 112 -0.03 -7.40 6.57
N LEU A 113 -0.20 -8.00 5.40
CA LEU A 113 -0.07 -7.29 4.11
C LEU A 113 -1.12 -6.19 3.95
N ALA A 114 -2.36 -6.47 4.33
CA ALA A 114 -3.44 -5.50 4.26
C ALA A 114 -3.17 -4.27 5.13
N LYS A 115 -2.73 -4.46 6.37
CA LYS A 115 -2.34 -3.38 7.28
C LYS A 115 -1.09 -2.65 6.79
N PHE A 116 -0.10 -3.38 6.31
CA PHE A 116 1.14 -2.82 5.79
C PHE A 116 0.88 -1.84 4.63
N TYR A 117 0.13 -2.24 3.61
CA TYR A 117 -0.12 -1.36 2.45
C TYR A 117 -1.10 -0.22 2.75
N ALA A 118 -2.06 -0.43 3.65
CA ALA A 118 -3.03 0.60 4.02
C ALA A 118 -2.42 1.85 4.65
N ARG A 119 -1.26 1.72 5.32
CA ARG A 119 -0.53 2.84 5.93
C ARG A 119 0.52 3.48 5.02
N GLN A 120 0.79 2.90 3.84
CA GLN A 120 1.79 3.48 2.94
C GLN A 120 1.25 4.77 2.32
N SER A 121 2.16 5.73 2.12
CA SER A 121 1.83 6.98 1.46
C SER A 121 1.49 6.74 -0.01
N VAL A 122 0.39 7.33 -0.47
CA VAL A 122 -0.04 7.25 -1.86
C VAL A 122 0.77 8.24 -2.69
N VAL A 123 1.43 7.76 -3.73
CA VAL A 123 2.11 8.60 -4.72
C VAL A 123 1.25 8.67 -5.96
N ALA A 124 1.14 9.86 -6.55
CA ALA A 124 0.50 10.01 -7.85
C ALA A 124 1.31 9.22 -8.89
N HIS A 125 0.64 8.45 -9.75
CA HIS A 125 1.33 7.92 -10.92
C HIS A 125 1.79 9.11 -11.77
N ALA A 126 3.02 9.06 -12.29
CA ALA A 126 3.46 10.01 -13.31
C ALA A 126 2.55 9.82 -14.54
N ALA A 127 1.51 10.64 -14.63
CA ALA A 127 0.50 10.48 -15.66
C ALA A 127 1.12 10.75 -17.03
N VAL A 128 0.94 9.83 -17.96
CA VAL A 128 0.77 10.23 -19.36
C VAL A 128 -0.48 11.09 -19.35
N SER A 129 -0.32 12.40 -19.56
CA SER A 129 -1.46 13.33 -19.52
C SER A 129 -2.51 12.85 -20.53
N PRO A 130 -3.73 12.48 -20.10
CA PRO A 130 -4.80 12.18 -21.03
C PRO A 130 -5.08 13.42 -21.90
N ASP A 131 -5.70 13.20 -23.05
CA ASP A 131 -6.40 14.27 -23.77
C ASP A 131 -7.29 15.04 -22.77
N GLU A 132 -7.12 16.36 -22.69
CA GLU A 132 -7.83 17.20 -21.72
C GLU A 132 -9.36 17.04 -21.84
N GLY A 133 -9.89 16.80 -23.04
CA GLY A 133 -11.31 16.54 -23.26
C GLY A 133 -11.81 15.25 -22.60
N LEU A 134 -11.02 14.17 -22.63
CA LEU A 134 -11.35 12.92 -21.94
C LEU A 134 -11.33 13.07 -20.42
N LYS A 135 -10.41 13.88 -19.90
CA LYS A 135 -10.27 14.13 -18.46
C LYS A 135 -11.46 14.94 -17.91
N ASP A 136 -11.88 15.98 -18.63
CA ASP A 136 -13.06 16.78 -18.25
C ASP A 136 -14.36 15.98 -18.31
N GLN A 137 -14.52 15.15 -19.36
CA GLN A 137 -15.64 14.22 -19.44
C GLN A 137 -15.63 13.23 -18.25
N GLY A 138 -14.48 12.65 -17.93
CA GLY A 138 -14.32 11.74 -16.80
C GLY A 138 -14.68 12.39 -15.46
N LYS A 139 -14.26 13.65 -15.25
CA LYS A 139 -14.62 14.45 -14.08
C LYS A 139 -16.12 14.61 -13.93
N GLN A 140 -16.80 15.01 -15.01
CA GLN A 140 -18.25 15.19 -15.02
C GLN A 140 -18.99 13.88 -14.75
N LEU A 141 -18.56 12.78 -15.36
CA LEU A 141 -19.13 11.45 -15.12
C LEU A 141 -18.96 11.01 -13.68
N VAL A 142 -17.78 11.17 -13.09
CA VAL A 142 -17.53 10.80 -11.68
C VAL A 142 -18.45 11.57 -10.73
N GLN A 143 -18.70 12.85 -11.01
CA GLN A 143 -19.62 13.68 -10.22
C GLN A 143 -21.08 13.28 -10.43
N THR A 144 -21.54 13.21 -11.67
CA THR A 144 -22.94 12.95 -12.02
C THR A 144 -23.40 11.54 -11.71
N ARG A 145 -22.50 10.54 -11.78
CA ARG A 145 -22.79 9.15 -11.42
C ARG A 145 -22.62 8.88 -9.91
N GLY A 146 -22.22 9.90 -9.14
CA GLY A 146 -22.17 9.82 -7.67
C GLY A 146 -21.09 8.88 -7.15
N CYS A 147 -19.94 8.74 -7.82
CA CYS A 147 -18.92 7.76 -7.41
C CYS A 147 -18.41 7.98 -5.98
N THR A 148 -18.34 9.24 -5.54
CA THR A 148 -17.92 9.62 -4.18
C THR A 148 -18.90 9.19 -3.09
N ALA A 149 -20.16 8.89 -3.42
CA ALA A 149 -21.15 8.42 -2.45
C ALA A 149 -20.76 7.05 -1.85
N CYS A 150 -20.07 6.21 -2.64
CA CYS A 150 -19.58 4.91 -2.21
C CYS A 150 -18.07 4.88 -1.99
N HIS A 151 -17.30 5.54 -2.86
CA HIS A 151 -15.82 5.51 -2.78
C HIS A 151 -15.24 6.59 -1.85
N GLY A 152 -16.09 7.29 -1.10
CA GLY A 152 -15.71 8.27 -0.11
C GLY A 152 -15.22 9.61 -0.67
N ALA A 153 -14.89 10.51 0.25
CA ALA A 153 -14.35 11.82 -0.07
C ALA A 153 -13.07 11.68 -0.92
N GLN A 154 -13.01 12.45 -2.00
CA GLN A 154 -11.88 12.45 -2.96
C GLN A 154 -11.55 11.06 -3.53
N LEU A 155 -12.49 10.11 -3.43
CA LEU A 155 -12.33 8.74 -3.94
C LEU A 155 -11.17 7.99 -3.27
N MET A 156 -10.94 8.28 -1.98
CA MET A 156 -9.89 7.67 -1.15
C MET A 156 -10.30 6.34 -0.51
N GLY A 157 -11.54 5.91 -0.72
CA GLY A 157 -12.09 4.66 -0.19
C GLY A 157 -12.27 4.65 1.33
N HIS A 158 -13.04 3.68 1.79
CA HIS A 158 -13.22 3.35 3.20
C HIS A 158 -13.74 1.91 3.31
N ASP A 159 -13.49 1.23 4.43
CA ASP A 159 -13.95 -0.15 4.66
C ASP A 159 -13.62 -1.08 3.46
N THR A 160 -14.64 -1.65 2.83
CA THR A 160 -14.52 -2.49 1.63
C THR A 160 -14.67 -1.72 0.32
N PHE A 161 -14.92 -0.41 0.35
CA PHE A 161 -14.92 0.44 -0.83
C PHE A 161 -13.50 0.91 -1.15
N PRO A 162 -12.97 0.61 -2.35
CA PRO A 162 -11.58 0.91 -2.64
C PRO A 162 -11.33 2.39 -2.93
N ARG A 163 -10.10 2.83 -2.64
CA ARG A 163 -9.46 4.00 -3.23
C ARG A 163 -9.39 3.83 -4.75
N LEU A 164 -9.88 4.84 -5.46
CA LEU A 164 -9.80 4.96 -6.92
C LEU A 164 -8.83 6.06 -7.37
N ALA A 165 -8.69 7.13 -6.59
CA ALA A 165 -7.81 8.25 -6.92
C ALA A 165 -6.36 7.79 -7.04
N ALA A 166 -5.63 8.24 -8.08
CA ALA A 166 -4.22 7.89 -8.33
C ALA A 166 -3.96 6.39 -8.55
N GLN A 167 -4.96 5.64 -9.00
CA GLN A 167 -4.78 4.25 -9.40
C GLN A 167 -4.33 4.16 -10.88
N GLY A 168 -3.67 3.08 -11.27
CA GLY A 168 -3.27 2.86 -12.67
C GLY A 168 -4.47 2.92 -13.63
N GLN A 169 -4.34 3.69 -14.71
CA GLN A 169 -5.42 3.90 -15.69
C GLN A 169 -5.87 2.58 -16.33
N ASP A 170 -4.92 1.76 -16.78
CA ASP A 170 -5.23 0.49 -17.45
C ASP A 170 -5.86 -0.50 -16.49
N TYR A 171 -5.38 -0.54 -15.23
CA TYR A 171 -6.02 -1.31 -14.19
C TYR A 171 -7.48 -0.87 -13.98
N LEU A 172 -7.74 0.42 -13.82
CA LEU A 172 -9.09 0.96 -13.61
C LEU A 172 -10.02 0.62 -14.78
N LEU A 173 -9.55 0.84 -16.01
CA LEU A 173 -10.31 0.51 -17.22
C LEU A 173 -10.61 -1.00 -17.30
N ALA A 174 -9.62 -1.85 -17.03
CA ALA A 174 -9.80 -3.29 -16.99
C ALA A 174 -10.82 -3.72 -15.92
N GLN A 175 -10.80 -3.10 -14.74
CA GLN A 175 -11.77 -3.42 -13.70
C GLN A 175 -13.19 -2.98 -14.07
N LEU A 176 -13.36 -1.77 -14.62
CA LEU A 176 -14.67 -1.29 -15.07
C LEU A 176 -15.22 -2.18 -16.19
N ASN A 177 -14.37 -2.60 -17.14
CA ASN A 177 -14.78 -3.52 -18.20
C ASN A 177 -15.17 -4.90 -17.63
N ALA A 178 -14.39 -5.45 -16.70
CA ALA A 178 -14.69 -6.74 -16.09
C ALA A 178 -15.99 -6.71 -15.26
N PHE A 179 -16.31 -5.59 -14.60
CA PHE A 179 -17.61 -5.43 -13.95
C PHE A 179 -18.74 -5.31 -14.97
N ALA A 180 -18.53 -4.58 -16.07
CA ALA A 180 -19.54 -4.43 -17.12
C ALA A 180 -19.86 -5.75 -17.84
N SER A 181 -18.87 -6.63 -18.03
CA SER A 181 -19.06 -7.97 -18.61
C SER A 181 -19.42 -9.04 -17.57
N SER A 182 -19.53 -8.68 -16.28
CA SER A 182 -19.73 -9.61 -15.16
C SER A 182 -18.64 -10.68 -14.99
N GLU A 183 -17.47 -10.50 -15.61
CA GLU A 183 -16.25 -11.30 -15.33
C GLU A 183 -15.73 -11.05 -13.91
N ARG A 184 -15.96 -9.83 -13.39
CA ARG A 184 -15.73 -9.48 -11.99
C ARG A 184 -17.07 -9.21 -11.32
N ILE A 185 -17.28 -9.87 -10.17
CA ILE A 185 -18.48 -9.73 -9.37
C ILE A 185 -18.07 -9.26 -7.97
N GLU A 186 -18.84 -8.32 -7.42
CA GLU A 186 -18.80 -7.99 -6.00
C GLU A 186 -20.18 -8.24 -5.35
N PRO A 187 -20.22 -8.53 -4.03
CA PRO A 187 -21.42 -9.07 -3.36
C PRO A 187 -22.69 -8.24 -3.46
N SER A 188 -22.58 -6.91 -3.54
CA SER A 188 -23.74 -6.01 -3.62
C SER A 188 -24.30 -5.85 -5.04
N GLY A 189 -23.53 -6.22 -6.07
CA GLY A 189 -23.92 -6.03 -7.47
C GLY A 189 -23.89 -4.58 -7.96
N ALA A 190 -23.57 -3.62 -7.08
CA ALA A 190 -23.62 -2.20 -7.35
C ALA A 190 -22.60 -1.80 -8.44
N MET A 191 -21.38 -2.35 -8.38
CA MET A 191 -20.36 -2.00 -9.39
C MET A 191 -20.64 -2.60 -10.77
N GLN A 192 -21.26 -3.78 -10.84
CA GLN A 192 -21.70 -4.39 -12.09
C GLN A 192 -22.79 -3.53 -12.74
N ALA A 193 -23.81 -3.14 -11.97
CA ALA A 193 -24.87 -2.26 -12.45
C ALA A 193 -24.33 -0.90 -12.90
N MET A 194 -23.44 -0.30 -12.12
CA MET A 194 -22.81 0.97 -12.47
C MET A 194 -21.97 0.85 -13.75
N ALA A 195 -21.13 -0.17 -13.88
CA ALA A 195 -20.24 -0.35 -15.01
C ALA A 195 -20.98 -0.73 -16.31
N ALA A 196 -22.04 -1.53 -16.20
CA ALA A 196 -22.89 -1.91 -17.33
C ALA A 196 -23.71 -0.74 -17.88
N ALA A 197 -24.05 0.25 -17.04
CA ALA A 197 -24.75 1.47 -17.45
C ALA A 197 -23.85 2.49 -18.17
N LEU A 198 -22.54 2.27 -18.21
CA LEU A 198 -21.57 3.11 -18.90
C LEU A 198 -21.24 2.53 -20.27
N SER A 199 -21.03 3.39 -21.26
CA SER A 199 -20.40 3.03 -22.53
C SER A 199 -18.89 2.76 -22.33
N ALA A 200 -18.26 2.10 -23.32
CA ALA A 200 -16.83 1.86 -23.29
C ALA A 200 -16.01 3.16 -23.21
N GLN A 201 -16.45 4.21 -23.91
CA GLN A 201 -15.79 5.51 -23.91
C GLN A 201 -15.97 6.25 -22.58
N GLU A 202 -17.15 6.16 -21.94
CA GLU A 202 -17.34 6.69 -20.58
C GLU A 202 -16.44 5.97 -19.56
N ARG A 203 -16.32 4.63 -19.64
CA ARG A 203 -15.40 3.87 -18.77
C ARG A 203 -13.94 4.32 -18.95
N GLN A 204 -13.51 4.57 -20.18
CA GLN A 204 -12.18 5.09 -20.48
C GLN A 204 -11.96 6.49 -19.92
N ALA A 205 -12.92 7.40 -20.10
CA ALA A 205 -12.86 8.76 -19.56
C ALA A 205 -12.78 8.77 -18.03
N ILE A 206 -13.60 7.95 -17.36
CA ILE A 206 -13.57 7.79 -15.89
C ILE A 206 -12.21 7.26 -15.44
N ALA A 207 -11.68 6.19 -16.07
CA ALA A 207 -10.39 5.62 -15.71
C ALA A 207 -9.24 6.64 -15.86
N ALA A 208 -9.23 7.40 -16.95
CA ALA A 208 -8.24 8.44 -17.21
C ALA A 208 -8.30 9.57 -16.16
N TYR A 209 -9.50 10.04 -15.83
CA TYR A 209 -9.67 11.07 -14.80
C TYR A 209 -9.23 10.59 -13.42
N LEU A 210 -9.67 9.41 -12.98
CA LEU A 210 -9.34 8.84 -11.67
C LEU A 210 -7.83 8.61 -11.50
N ALA A 211 -7.15 8.16 -12.55
CA ALA A 211 -5.71 7.95 -12.57
C ALA A 211 -4.92 9.26 -12.41
N ALA A 212 -5.44 10.35 -12.97
CA ALA A 212 -4.83 11.68 -12.90
C ALA A 212 -5.11 12.45 -11.61
N LEU A 213 -5.92 11.90 -10.68
CA LEU A 213 -6.18 12.55 -9.41
C LEU A 213 -4.92 12.63 -8.55
N VAL A 214 -4.66 13.82 -8.00
CA VAL A 214 -3.65 14.00 -6.97
C VAL A 214 -4.22 13.46 -5.65
N PRO A 215 -3.62 12.41 -5.08
CA PRO A 215 -4.10 11.85 -3.82
C PRO A 215 -3.77 12.82 -2.69
N GLN A 216 -4.72 13.05 -1.78
CA GLN A 216 -4.39 13.75 -0.54
C GLN A 216 -3.73 12.79 0.44
N SER A 217 -2.67 13.25 1.09
CA SER A 217 -2.08 12.56 2.23
C SER A 217 -3.11 12.45 3.34
N ARG A 218 -3.33 11.23 3.86
CA ARG A 218 -4.03 11.03 5.14
C ARG A 218 -3.20 11.54 6.30
#